data_AF-A0A3N5WNR6-F1
#
_entry.id   AF-A0A3N5WNR6-F1
#
_cell.length_a   1.000
_cell.length_b   1.000
_cell.length_c   1.000
_cell.angle_alpha   90.00
_cell.angle_beta   90.00
_cell.angle_gamma   90.00
#
_symmetry.space_group_name_H-M   'P 1'
#
loop_
_entity.id
_entity.type
_entity.pdbx_description
1 polymer ?
#
loop_
_entity_poly.entity_id
_entity_poly.type
_entity_poly.pdbx_seq_one_letter_code
_entity_poly.pdbx_strand_id
1 'polypeptide(L)'
;MREWIDAATALVVLSNLRLLGTSRLLACVRIVAVQGILLALLPLLSHAGDLTLRVALQATASMITKGIVFPWLLTRAVRGADVRRELDPIVGYTPSLLIGGALLGVALWLGWRLPLPGSTGSQFLIAVSLYTIMVGLFMIVARRMAITQVLGYLVMENGIYTFGLAFAEKEPLLVEMGILLDVFVAVFVMGIMIYNINREFDHIDTDRLSELKG
;
A
#
# COMPACT_ATOMS: atom_id res chain seq x y z
N MET A 1 -14.98 18.93 9.17
CA MET A 1 -13.61 18.44 8.85
C MET A 1 -13.35 17.05 9.44
N ARG A 2 -13.64 16.81 10.73
CA ARG A 2 -13.50 15.50 11.39
C ARG A 2 -14.33 14.38 10.72
N GLU A 3 -15.57 14.65 10.32
CA GLU A 3 -16.44 13.66 9.63
C GLU A 3 -15.87 13.13 8.30
N TRP A 4 -15.23 13.97 7.49
CA TRP A 4 -14.61 13.56 6.22
C TRP A 4 -13.40 12.65 6.44
N ILE A 5 -12.63 12.92 7.50
CA ILE A 5 -11.47 12.10 7.89
C ILE A 5 -11.94 10.73 8.39
N ASP A 6 -12.99 10.70 9.20
CA ASP A 6 -13.57 9.46 9.72
C ASP A 6 -14.20 8.62 8.58
N ALA A 7 -14.85 9.27 7.61
CA ALA A 7 -15.36 8.59 6.40
C ALA A 7 -14.22 8.02 5.52
N ALA A 8 -13.16 8.79 5.29
CA ALA A 8 -11.99 8.34 4.53
C ALA A 8 -11.27 7.18 5.22
N THR A 9 -11.10 7.25 6.55
CA THR A 9 -10.49 6.16 7.33
C THR A 9 -11.39 4.91 7.38
N ALA A 10 -12.71 5.06 7.42
CA ALA A 10 -13.62 3.92 7.28
C ALA A 10 -13.48 3.25 5.90
N LEU A 11 -13.35 4.02 4.82
CA LEU A 11 -13.07 3.48 3.48
C LEU A 11 -11.75 2.73 3.42
N VAL A 12 -10.73 3.19 4.15
CA VAL A 12 -9.43 2.50 4.29
C VAL A 12 -9.59 1.15 5.01
N VAL A 13 -10.42 1.07 6.05
CA VAL A 13 -10.71 -0.22 6.71
C VAL A 13 -11.37 -1.19 5.73
N LEU A 14 -12.37 -0.73 4.99
CA LEU A 14 -13.07 -1.54 3.99
C LEU A 14 -12.14 -1.97 2.85
N SER A 15 -11.23 -1.10 2.40
CA SER A 15 -10.24 -1.45 1.38
C SER A 15 -9.26 -2.53 1.86
N ASN A 16 -8.80 -2.44 3.11
CA ASN A 16 -7.92 -3.45 3.73
C ASN A 16 -8.61 -4.82 3.82
N LEU A 17 -9.85 -4.87 4.30
CA LEU A 17 -10.63 -6.12 4.34
C LEU A 17 -10.83 -6.69 2.93
N ARG A 18 -11.16 -5.83 1.95
CA ARG A 18 -11.31 -6.25 0.57
C ARG A 18 -10.01 -6.80 -0.02
N LEU A 19 -8.86 -6.22 0.31
CA LEU A 19 -7.54 -6.72 -0.12
C LEU A 19 -7.26 -8.11 0.42
N LEU A 20 -7.55 -8.37 1.70
CA LEU A 20 -7.36 -9.69 2.32
C LEU A 20 -8.21 -10.78 1.68
N GLY A 21 -9.41 -10.44 1.20
CA GLY A 21 -10.34 -11.36 0.53
C GLY A 21 -10.18 -11.48 -0.98
N THR A 22 -9.33 -10.67 -1.63
CA THR A 22 -9.25 -10.62 -3.10
C THR A 22 -8.06 -11.42 -3.63
N SER A 23 -8.31 -12.34 -4.57
CA SER A 23 -7.28 -13.14 -5.24
C SER A 23 -6.76 -12.55 -6.56
N ARG A 24 -7.49 -11.58 -7.13
CA ARG A 24 -7.18 -10.95 -8.42
C ARG A 24 -6.15 -9.85 -8.23
N LEU A 25 -4.93 -10.05 -8.73
CA LEU A 25 -3.80 -9.13 -8.52
C LEU A 25 -4.10 -7.71 -9.02
N LEU A 26 -4.67 -7.58 -10.22
CA LEU A 26 -5.04 -6.28 -10.78
C LEU A 26 -6.12 -5.55 -9.97
N ALA A 27 -7.03 -6.29 -9.31
CA ALA A 27 -8.00 -5.68 -8.42
C ALA A 27 -7.31 -5.17 -7.15
N CYS A 28 -6.37 -5.92 -6.59
CA CYS A 28 -5.57 -5.46 -5.45
C CYS A 28 -4.76 -4.20 -5.77
N VAL A 29 -4.11 -4.16 -6.94
CA VAL A 29 -3.39 -2.97 -7.43
C VAL A 29 -4.30 -1.74 -7.47
N ARG A 30 -5.51 -1.89 -8.04
CA ARG A 30 -6.50 -0.79 -8.11
C ARG A 30 -6.97 -0.34 -6.73
N ILE A 31 -7.20 -1.27 -5.81
CA ILE A 31 -7.62 -0.94 -4.44
C ILE A 31 -6.52 -0.14 -3.74
N VAL A 32 -5.26 -0.58 -3.81
CA VAL A 32 -4.11 0.13 -3.22
C VAL A 32 -3.92 1.51 -3.86
N ALA A 33 -4.13 1.64 -5.18
CA ALA A 33 -4.06 2.92 -5.88
C ALA A 33 -5.10 3.92 -5.36
N VAL A 34 -6.36 3.49 -5.28
CA VAL A 34 -7.47 4.32 -4.78
C VAL A 34 -7.24 4.68 -3.31
N GLN A 35 -6.79 3.72 -2.50
CA GLN A 35 -6.42 3.95 -1.09
C GLN A 35 -5.30 4.98 -0.96
N GLY A 36 -4.25 4.87 -1.78
CA GLY A 36 -3.13 5.82 -1.79
C GLY A 36 -3.55 7.24 -2.18
N ILE A 37 -4.39 7.39 -3.21
CA ILE A 37 -4.94 8.70 -3.60
C ILE A 37 -5.80 9.29 -2.48
N LEU A 38 -6.70 8.48 -1.91
CA LEU A 38 -7.58 8.90 -0.81
C LEU A 38 -6.77 9.44 0.37
N LEU A 39 -5.67 8.75 0.73
CA LEU A 39 -4.81 9.16 1.84
C LEU A 39 -3.95 10.38 1.50
N ALA A 40 -3.44 10.49 0.27
CA ALA A 40 -2.65 11.65 -0.18
C ALA A 40 -3.47 12.95 -0.23
N LEU A 41 -4.80 12.87 -0.27
CA LEU A 41 -5.70 14.03 -0.17
C LEU A 41 -5.89 14.52 1.27
N LEU A 42 -5.67 13.68 2.29
CA LEU A 42 -5.93 14.04 3.69
C LEU A 42 -5.15 15.27 4.18
N PRO A 43 -3.85 15.45 3.88
CA PRO A 43 -3.11 16.65 4.29
C PRO A 43 -3.66 17.94 3.66
N LEU A 44 -4.10 17.89 2.40
CA LEU A 44 -4.68 19.04 1.69
C LEU A 44 -5.99 19.48 2.34
N LEU A 45 -6.78 18.52 2.84
CA LEU A 45 -8.03 18.78 3.54
C LEU A 45 -7.82 19.26 4.98
N SER A 46 -6.73 18.86 5.64
CA SER A 46 -6.45 19.24 7.03
C SER A 46 -5.77 20.60 7.17
N HIS A 47 -4.96 21.02 6.20
CA HIS A 47 -4.20 22.29 6.24
C HIS A 47 -4.77 23.36 5.29
N ALA A 48 -6.08 23.34 5.01
CA ALA A 48 -6.72 24.26 4.06
C ALA A 48 -6.50 25.77 4.37
N GLY A 49 -6.10 26.12 5.60
CA GLY A 49 -5.80 27.50 6.01
C GLY A 49 -4.32 27.91 5.97
N ASP A 50 -3.37 26.96 5.96
CA ASP A 50 -1.92 27.19 6.06
C ASP A 50 -1.15 26.32 5.04
N LEU A 51 -1.62 26.34 3.79
CA LEU A 51 -0.97 25.61 2.68
C LEU A 51 0.39 26.23 2.37
N THR A 52 1.43 25.71 3.01
CA THR A 52 2.80 25.95 2.60
C THR A 52 3.06 25.22 1.28
N LEU A 53 3.77 25.86 0.35
CA LEU A 53 4.14 25.27 -0.95
C LEU A 53 4.75 23.86 -0.79
N ARG A 54 5.53 23.63 0.28
CA ARG A 54 6.12 22.34 0.64
C ARG A 54 5.08 21.23 0.82
N VAL A 55 3.99 21.49 1.54
CA VAL A 55 2.92 20.51 1.82
C VAL A 55 2.16 20.19 0.53
N ALA A 56 1.86 21.20 -0.29
CA ALA A 56 1.20 21.01 -1.58
C ALA A 56 2.06 20.16 -2.53
N LEU A 57 3.37 20.42 -2.58
CA LEU A 57 4.31 19.67 -3.42
C LEU A 57 4.43 18.22 -2.95
N GLN A 58 4.57 17.98 -1.64
CA GLN A 58 4.65 16.64 -1.07
C GLN A 58 3.36 15.83 -1.29
N ALA A 59 2.19 16.43 -1.05
CA ALA A 59 0.90 15.78 -1.27
C ALA A 59 0.70 15.42 -2.75
N THR A 60 1.03 16.35 -3.66
CA THR A 60 0.91 16.12 -5.11
C THR A 60 1.87 15.04 -5.58
N ALA A 61 3.13 15.06 -5.11
CA ALA A 61 4.11 14.03 -5.43
C ALA A 61 3.65 12.65 -4.96
N SER A 62 3.17 12.55 -3.71
CA SER A 62 2.66 11.29 -3.16
C SER A 62 1.44 10.79 -3.95
N MET A 63 0.52 11.68 -4.32
CA MET A 63 -0.66 11.34 -5.11
C MET A 63 -0.29 10.81 -6.50
N ILE A 64 0.68 11.43 -7.18
CA ILE A 64 1.18 10.96 -8.49
C ILE A 64 1.86 9.60 -8.34
N THR A 65 2.76 9.47 -7.36
CA THR A 65 3.52 8.24 -7.14
C THR A 65 2.59 7.07 -6.82
N LYS A 66 1.68 7.24 -5.86
CA LYS A 66 0.78 6.18 -5.39
C LYS A 66 -0.42 5.94 -6.30
N GLY A 67 -0.91 6.98 -6.97
CA GLY A 67 -2.09 6.91 -7.82
C GLY A 67 -1.79 6.49 -9.26
N ILE A 68 -0.57 6.76 -9.75
CA ILE A 68 -0.22 6.57 -11.16
C ILE A 68 1.03 5.70 -11.30
N VAL A 69 2.14 6.08 -10.68
CA VAL A 69 3.45 5.42 -10.91
C VAL A 69 3.44 3.97 -10.41
N PHE A 70 3.16 3.74 -9.12
CA PHE A 70 3.13 2.38 -8.57
C PHE A 70 2.06 1.49 -9.21
N PRO A 71 0.81 1.95 -9.42
CA PRO A 71 -0.21 1.13 -10.06
C PRO A 71 0.17 0.76 -11.50
N TRP A 72 0.81 1.67 -12.24
CA TRP A 72 1.31 1.41 -13.59
C TRP A 72 2.44 0.37 -13.57
N LEU A 73 3.45 0.56 -12.73
CA LEU A 73 4.58 -0.38 -12.58
C LEU A 73 4.10 -1.77 -12.17
N LEU A 74 3.23 -1.87 -11.17
CA LEU A 74 2.68 -3.13 -10.69
C LEU A 74 1.78 -3.81 -11.74
N THR A 75 0.94 -3.04 -12.44
CA THR A 75 0.11 -3.59 -13.53
C THR A 75 0.98 -4.17 -14.64
N ARG A 76 2.09 -3.50 -14.96
CA ARG A 76 3.06 -3.99 -15.94
C ARG A 76 3.77 -5.25 -15.45
N ALA A 77 4.21 -5.29 -14.19
CA ALA A 77 4.84 -6.47 -13.59
C ALA A 77 3.88 -7.67 -13.57
N VAL A 78 2.61 -7.47 -13.22
CA VAL A 78 1.57 -8.50 -13.24
C VAL A 78 1.36 -9.06 -14.64
N ARG A 79 1.28 -8.19 -15.66
CA ARG A 79 1.10 -8.61 -17.06
C ARG A 79 2.32 -9.29 -17.64
N GLY A 80 3.52 -8.82 -17.31
CA GLY A 80 4.77 -9.41 -17.77
C GLY A 80 4.97 -10.83 -17.23
N ALA A 81 4.59 -11.09 -15.97
CA ALA A 81 4.72 -12.41 -15.37
C ALA A 81 3.70 -13.44 -15.87
N ASP A 82 2.77 -13.06 -16.77
CA ASP A 82 1.59 -13.81 -17.20
C ASP A 82 0.72 -14.37 -16.03
N VAL A 83 0.87 -13.79 -14.83
CA VAL A 83 0.12 -14.21 -13.65
C VAL A 83 -1.02 -13.23 -13.39
N ARG A 84 -2.27 -13.65 -13.61
CA ARG A 84 -3.45 -12.81 -13.35
C ARG A 84 -4.04 -12.97 -11.94
N ARG A 85 -3.67 -14.04 -11.23
CA ARG A 85 -4.20 -14.43 -9.92
C ARG A 85 -3.08 -14.93 -9.04
N GLU A 86 -3.15 -14.65 -7.75
CA GLU A 86 -2.24 -15.28 -6.80
C GLU A 86 -2.43 -16.81 -6.77
N LEU A 87 -1.33 -17.54 -6.96
CA LEU A 87 -1.29 -18.99 -6.85
C LEU A 87 -0.99 -19.35 -5.39
N ASP A 88 -1.96 -19.97 -4.72
CA ASP A 88 -1.90 -20.52 -3.36
C ASP A 88 -1.19 -19.67 -2.29
N PRO A 89 -1.91 -18.71 -1.66
CA PRO A 89 -1.34 -17.97 -0.52
C PRO A 89 -1.01 -18.90 0.65
N ILE A 90 -0.03 -18.52 1.48
CA ILE A 90 0.35 -19.28 2.68
C ILE A 90 -0.85 -19.36 3.65
N VAL A 91 -1.61 -18.27 3.74
CA VAL A 91 -2.87 -18.21 4.47
C VAL A 91 -4.01 -17.94 3.49
N GLY A 92 -5.00 -18.83 3.44
CA GLY A 92 -6.17 -18.69 2.57
C GLY A 92 -6.94 -17.38 2.79
N TYR A 93 -7.82 -17.02 1.85
CA TYR A 93 -8.58 -15.77 1.89
C TYR A 93 -9.55 -15.70 3.09
N THR A 94 -10.25 -16.79 3.40
CA THR A 94 -11.17 -16.86 4.54
C THR A 94 -10.45 -16.66 5.88
N PRO A 95 -9.38 -17.42 6.23
CA PRO A 95 -8.64 -17.16 7.47
C PRO A 95 -7.96 -15.79 7.46
N SER A 96 -7.51 -15.29 6.30
CA SER A 96 -6.99 -13.92 6.18
C SER A 96 -8.01 -12.86 6.58
N LEU A 97 -9.29 -13.02 6.21
CA LEU A 97 -10.36 -12.11 6.61
C LEU A 97 -10.64 -12.17 8.12
N LEU A 98 -10.62 -13.37 8.72
CA LEU A 98 -10.80 -13.54 10.17
C LEU A 98 -9.65 -12.89 10.95
N ILE A 99 -8.41 -13.12 10.51
CA ILE A 99 -7.23 -12.45 11.04
C ILE A 99 -7.35 -10.94 10.87
N GLY A 100 -7.79 -10.47 9.70
CA GLY A 100 -8.08 -9.05 9.46
C GLY A 100 -9.08 -8.46 10.45
N GLY A 101 -10.16 -9.17 10.77
CA GLY A 101 -11.12 -8.77 11.80
C GLY A 101 -10.51 -8.71 13.20
N ALA A 102 -9.69 -9.70 13.56
CA ALA A 102 -8.98 -9.72 14.83
C ALA A 102 -7.96 -8.57 14.95
N LEU A 103 -7.19 -8.31 13.89
CA LEU A 103 -6.24 -7.20 13.81
C LEU A 103 -6.93 -5.85 13.95
N LEU A 104 -8.13 -5.68 13.39
CA LEU A 104 -8.92 -4.46 13.58
C LEU A 104 -9.29 -4.27 15.06
N GLY A 105 -9.75 -5.34 15.74
CA GLY A 105 -10.03 -5.30 17.17
C GLY A 105 -8.80 -4.93 18.01
N VAL A 106 -7.64 -5.52 17.71
CA VAL A 106 -6.36 -5.19 18.36
C VAL A 106 -5.98 -3.73 18.14
N ALA A 107 -6.12 -3.23 16.91
CA ALA A 107 -5.75 -1.87 16.57
C ALA A 107 -6.67 -0.83 17.24
N LEU A 108 -7.97 -1.10 17.34
CA LEU A 108 -8.91 -0.28 18.12
C LEU A 108 -8.55 -0.27 19.60
N TRP A 109 -8.22 -1.45 20.16
CA TRP A 109 -7.80 -1.56 21.56
C TRP A 109 -6.51 -0.78 21.85
N LEU A 110 -5.51 -0.87 20.95
CA LEU A 110 -4.28 -0.08 21.04
C LEU A 110 -4.57 1.42 20.92
N GLY A 111 -5.41 1.83 19.96
CA GLY A 111 -5.82 3.22 19.79
C GLY A 111 -6.45 3.82 21.05
N TRP A 112 -7.20 3.02 21.81
CA TRP A 112 -7.75 3.44 23.12
C TRP A 112 -6.72 3.52 24.25
N ARG A 113 -5.65 2.75 24.18
CA ARG A 113 -4.60 2.69 25.21
C ARG A 113 -3.52 3.75 25.04
N LEU A 114 -3.34 4.31 23.84
CA LEU A 114 -2.31 5.33 23.59
C LEU A 114 -2.74 6.68 24.19
N PRO A 115 -2.00 7.24 25.17
CA PRO A 115 -2.26 8.57 25.68
C PRO A 115 -1.89 9.59 24.60
N LEU A 116 -2.90 10.28 24.07
CA LEU A 116 -2.73 11.25 22.99
C LEU A 116 -2.36 12.63 23.55
N PRO A 117 -1.17 13.17 23.25
CA PRO A 117 -0.77 14.49 23.71
C PRO A 117 -1.39 15.57 22.80
N GLY A 118 -2.62 15.98 23.12
CA GLY A 118 -3.32 17.07 22.45
C GLY A 118 -4.51 16.61 21.61
N SER A 119 -5.58 17.38 21.68
CA SER A 119 -6.92 17.10 21.14
C SER A 119 -7.05 17.11 19.61
N THR A 120 -5.95 17.14 18.86
CA THR A 120 -5.98 17.42 17.42
C THR A 120 -6.17 16.17 16.56
N GLY A 121 -5.59 15.01 16.93
CA GLY A 121 -5.73 13.75 16.19
C GLY A 121 -7.01 12.96 16.52
N SER A 122 -7.72 12.46 15.51
CA SER A 122 -8.83 11.51 15.72
C SER A 122 -8.25 10.18 16.20
N GLN A 123 -8.66 9.72 17.39
CA GLN A 123 -8.24 8.43 17.95
C GLN A 123 -8.55 7.26 17.01
N PHE A 124 -9.63 7.40 16.22
CA PHE A 124 -10.00 6.45 15.18
C PHE A 124 -8.96 6.40 14.05
N LEU A 125 -8.42 7.54 13.61
CA LEU A 125 -7.38 7.60 12.58
C LEU A 125 -6.09 6.88 13.01
N ILE A 126 -5.74 6.94 14.28
CA ILE A 126 -4.58 6.22 14.83
C ILE A 126 -4.85 4.72 14.86
N ALA A 127 -6.02 4.30 15.34
CA ALA A 127 -6.38 2.89 15.29
C ALA A 127 -6.39 2.35 13.84
N VAL A 128 -6.94 3.10 12.89
CA VAL A 128 -6.99 2.70 11.48
C VAL A 128 -5.61 2.67 10.84
N SER A 129 -4.72 3.59 11.18
CA SER A 129 -3.34 3.57 10.68
C SER A 129 -2.57 2.36 11.22
N LEU A 130 -2.66 2.07 12.52
CA LEU A 130 -2.10 0.84 13.11
C LEU A 130 -2.68 -0.42 12.46
N TYR A 131 -4.01 -0.47 12.27
CA TYR A 131 -4.67 -1.57 11.58
C TYR A 131 -4.09 -1.76 10.17
N THR A 132 -3.92 -0.68 9.43
CA THR A 132 -3.40 -0.70 8.06
C THR A 132 -1.93 -1.17 8.03
N ILE A 133 -1.10 -0.74 8.98
CA ILE A 133 0.28 -1.24 9.15
C ILE A 133 0.28 -2.76 9.39
N MET A 134 -0.54 -3.24 10.33
CA MET A 134 -0.62 -4.66 10.67
C MET A 134 -1.14 -5.51 9.51
N VAL A 135 -2.14 -5.03 8.76
CA VAL A 135 -2.66 -5.70 7.55
C VAL A 135 -1.59 -5.77 6.48
N GLY A 136 -0.87 -4.67 6.23
CA GLY A 136 0.22 -4.65 5.27
C GLY A 136 1.33 -5.64 5.64
N LEU A 137 1.73 -5.67 6.92
CA LEU A 137 2.69 -6.65 7.43
C LEU A 137 2.20 -8.09 7.26
N PHE A 138 0.94 -8.35 7.63
CA PHE A 138 0.33 -9.66 7.45
C PHE A 138 0.32 -10.07 5.97
N MET A 139 0.00 -9.17 5.05
CA MET A 139 0.08 -9.46 3.61
C MET A 139 1.49 -9.79 3.14
N ILE A 140 2.53 -9.16 3.67
CA ILE A 140 3.92 -9.52 3.33
C ILE A 140 4.24 -10.95 3.78
N VAL A 141 3.81 -11.33 4.99
CA VAL A 141 4.13 -12.65 5.57
C VAL A 141 3.23 -13.77 5.01
N ALA A 142 1.96 -13.48 4.71
CA ALA A 142 0.96 -14.47 4.33
C ALA A 142 0.97 -14.82 2.83
N ARG A 143 1.70 -14.05 2.00
CA ARG A 143 1.64 -14.14 0.54
C ARG A 143 2.98 -14.62 -0.02
N ARG A 144 2.92 -15.51 -1.02
CA ARG A 144 4.11 -16.11 -1.64
C ARG A 144 4.71 -15.26 -2.75
N MET A 145 3.86 -14.56 -3.50
CA MET A 145 4.28 -13.84 -4.70
C MET A 145 4.94 -12.51 -4.33
N ALA A 146 6.09 -12.20 -4.92
CA ALA A 146 6.79 -10.93 -4.70
C ALA A 146 5.88 -9.72 -4.96
N ILE A 147 5.06 -9.75 -6.02
CA ILE A 147 4.11 -8.69 -6.34
C ILE A 147 3.09 -8.47 -5.22
N THR A 148 2.56 -9.54 -4.61
CA THR A 148 1.62 -9.43 -3.48
C THR A 148 2.29 -8.95 -2.20
N GLN A 149 3.57 -9.26 -2.02
CA GLN A 149 4.36 -8.73 -0.90
C GLN A 149 4.60 -7.22 -1.08
N VAL A 150 4.87 -6.75 -2.30
CA VAL A 150 4.94 -5.31 -2.60
C VAL A 150 3.60 -4.62 -2.33
N LEU A 151 2.48 -5.24 -2.72
CA LEU A 151 1.16 -4.71 -2.40
C LEU A 151 0.96 -4.61 -0.88
N GLY A 152 1.36 -5.64 -0.11
CA GLY A 152 1.34 -5.60 1.35
C GLY A 152 2.21 -4.49 1.93
N TYR A 153 3.40 -4.28 1.36
CA TYR A 153 4.27 -3.18 1.73
C TYR A 153 3.63 -1.81 1.46
N LEU A 154 3.04 -1.59 0.29
CA LEU A 154 2.35 -0.34 -0.03
C LEU A 154 1.17 -0.06 0.92
N VAL A 155 0.45 -1.10 1.33
CA VAL A 155 -0.58 -0.98 2.36
C VAL A 155 0.05 -0.58 3.69
N MET A 156 1.13 -1.23 4.11
CA MET A 156 1.84 -0.87 5.34
C MET A 156 2.31 0.59 5.33
N GLU A 157 2.92 1.01 4.22
CA GLU A 157 3.44 2.35 3.97
C GLU A 157 2.32 3.40 4.01
N ASN A 158 1.16 3.12 3.42
CA ASN A 158 -0.06 3.92 3.59
C ASN A 158 -0.49 4.06 5.06
N GLY A 159 -0.37 2.98 5.84
CA GLY A 159 -0.60 3.00 7.29
C GLY A 159 0.40 3.91 8.03
N ILE A 160 1.70 3.77 7.75
CA ILE A 160 2.76 4.62 8.33
C ILE A 160 2.54 6.09 8.00
N TYR A 161 2.23 6.39 6.74
CA TYR A 161 1.92 7.75 6.29
C TYR A 161 0.73 8.36 7.06
N THR A 162 -0.36 7.60 7.18
CA THR A 162 -1.56 8.03 7.92
C THR A 162 -1.27 8.20 9.41
N PHE A 163 -0.45 7.32 9.99
CA PHE A 163 0.00 7.45 11.37
C PHE A 163 0.82 8.73 11.55
N GLY A 164 1.77 9.00 10.66
CA GLY A 164 2.56 10.24 10.66
C GLY A 164 1.69 11.49 10.57
N LEU A 165 0.63 11.47 9.76
CA LEU A 165 -0.33 12.59 9.67
C LEU A 165 -1.03 12.88 11.02
N ALA A 166 -1.27 11.86 11.84
CA ALA A 166 -1.85 12.04 13.17
C ALA A 166 -0.93 12.82 14.14
N PHE A 167 0.39 12.83 13.87
CA PHE A 167 1.43 13.47 14.69
C PHE A 167 2.16 14.61 13.94
N ALA A 168 1.73 14.94 12.72
CA ALA A 168 2.49 15.76 11.77
C ALA A 168 2.77 17.20 12.23
N GLU A 169 2.01 17.75 13.18
CA GLU A 169 2.33 19.06 13.78
C GLU A 169 3.64 19.04 14.59
N LYS A 170 4.12 17.87 15.03
CA LYS A 170 5.27 17.74 15.93
C LYS A 170 6.47 17.04 15.31
N GLU A 171 6.28 16.16 14.32
CA GLU A 171 7.34 15.27 13.82
C GLU A 171 7.43 15.21 12.28
N PRO A 172 8.11 16.16 11.62
CA PRO A 172 8.29 16.20 10.15
C PRO A 172 9.01 14.97 9.59
N LEU A 173 9.84 14.31 10.41
CA LEU A 173 10.66 13.17 10.02
C LEU A 173 9.84 11.98 9.53
N LEU A 174 8.65 11.74 10.11
CA LEU A 174 7.82 10.59 9.72
C LEU A 174 7.31 10.69 8.27
N VAL A 175 7.01 11.91 7.82
CA VAL A 175 6.58 12.17 6.44
C VAL A 175 7.74 11.99 5.47
N GLU A 176 8.93 12.47 5.84
CA GLU A 176 10.13 12.35 5.02
C GLU A 176 10.61 10.89 4.90
N MET A 177 10.45 10.09 5.96
CA MET A 177 10.69 8.65 5.92
C MET A 177 9.75 7.91 4.96
N GLY A 178 8.50 8.36 4.81
CA GLY A 178 7.57 7.82 3.82
C GLY A 178 8.08 7.96 2.38
N ILE A 179 8.74 9.08 2.07
CA ILE A 179 9.33 9.30 0.74
C ILE A 179 10.48 8.31 0.46
N LEU A 180 11.32 8.03 1.47
CA LEU A 180 12.37 7.01 1.35
C LEU A 180 11.79 5.61 1.14
N LEU A 181 10.67 5.32 1.82
CA LEU A 181 9.91 4.09 1.70
C LEU A 181 9.33 3.93 0.28
N ASP A 182 8.82 5.01 -0.33
CA ASP A 182 8.38 5.03 -1.73
C ASP A 182 9.51 4.69 -2.72
N VAL A 183 10.70 5.27 -2.53
CA VAL A 183 11.88 4.98 -3.37
C VAL A 183 12.26 3.50 -3.29
N PHE A 184 12.22 2.92 -2.09
CA PHE A 184 12.48 1.49 -1.91
C PHE A 184 11.52 0.63 -2.75
N VAL A 185 10.21 0.95 -2.77
CA VAL A 185 9.24 0.23 -3.60
C VAL A 185 9.54 0.38 -5.08
N ALA A 186 9.84 1.60 -5.54
CA ALA A 186 10.15 1.84 -6.94
C ALA A 186 11.31 0.95 -7.42
N VAL A 187 12.38 0.87 -6.63
CA VAL A 187 13.55 0.01 -6.91
C VAL A 187 13.15 -1.47 -6.89
N PHE A 188 12.39 -1.90 -5.88
CA PHE A 188 12.00 -3.30 -5.76
C PHE A 188 11.10 -3.77 -6.92
N VAL A 189 10.13 -2.95 -7.34
CA VAL A 189 9.25 -3.25 -8.48
C VAL A 189 10.05 -3.24 -9.79
N MET A 190 11.00 -2.32 -9.97
CA MET A 190 11.93 -2.35 -11.10
C MET A 190 12.73 -3.65 -11.13
N GLY A 191 13.23 -4.12 -9.98
CA GLY A 191 13.92 -5.41 -9.87
C GLY A 191 13.04 -6.59 -10.33
N ILE A 192 11.77 -6.62 -9.93
CA ILE A 192 10.80 -7.64 -10.40
C ILE A 192 10.65 -7.58 -11.92
N MET A 193 10.50 -6.38 -12.49
CA MET A 193 10.35 -6.23 -13.94
C MET A 193 11.60 -6.68 -14.70
N ILE A 194 12.80 -6.33 -14.23
CA ILE A 194 14.07 -6.75 -14.86
C ILE A 194 14.21 -8.27 -14.82
N TYR A 195 13.97 -8.88 -13.66
CA TYR A 195 14.02 -10.34 -13.51
C TYR A 195 13.08 -11.04 -14.49
N ASN A 196 11.87 -10.49 -14.65
CA ASN A 196 10.87 -11.07 -15.54
C ASN A 196 11.19 -10.85 -17.03
N ILE A 197 11.77 -9.69 -17.39
CA ILE A 197 12.23 -9.42 -18.76
C ILE A 197 13.37 -10.39 -19.14
N ASN A 198 14.38 -10.57 -18.28
CA ASN A 198 15.48 -11.48 -18.57
C ASN A 198 15.01 -12.92 -18.79
N ARG A 199 14.00 -13.36 -18.02
CA ARG A 199 13.46 -14.72 -18.17
C ARG A 199 12.71 -14.93 -19.50
N GLU A 200 12.06 -13.89 -20.02
CA GLU A 200 11.43 -13.92 -21.35
C GLU A 200 12.47 -13.96 -22.47
N PHE A 201 13.58 -13.22 -22.34
CA PHE A 201 14.67 -13.23 -23.31
C PHE A 201 15.45 -14.55 -23.37
N ASP A 202 15.70 -15.20 -22.21
CA ASP A 202 16.33 -16.53 -22.16
C ASP A 202 15.51 -17.61 -22.90
N HIS A 203 14.17 -17.49 -22.92
CA HIS A 203 13.30 -18.39 -23.68
C HIS A 203 13.31 -18.09 -25.20
N ILE A 204 13.42 -16.82 -25.62
CA ILE A 204 13.41 -16.46 -27.04
C ILE A 204 14.69 -16.89 -27.77
N ASP A 205 15.86 -16.81 -27.14
CA ASP A 205 17.14 -17.18 -27.77
C ASP A 205 17.33 -18.71 -27.88
N THR A 206 16.69 -19.50 -27.02
CA THR A 206 16.82 -20.97 -27.04
C THR A 206 15.90 -21.66 -28.05
N ASP A 207 14.72 -21.08 -28.33
CA ASP A 207 13.77 -21.64 -29.32
C ASP A 207 14.20 -21.39 -30.78
N ARG A 208 15.11 -20.44 -31.04
CA ARG A 208 15.60 -20.14 -32.40
C ARG A 208 16.77 -21.01 -32.88
N LEU A 209 17.29 -21.91 -32.05
CA LEU A 209 18.46 -22.73 -32.39
C LEU A 209 18.13 -24.19 -32.74
N SER A 210 16.87 -24.63 -32.61
CA SER A 210 16.45 -25.99 -32.98
C SER A 210 15.93 -26.16 -34.42
N GLU A 211 15.68 -25.07 -35.15
CA GLU A 211 15.13 -25.14 -36.53
C GLU A 211 16.18 -25.27 -37.64
N LEU A 212 17.48 -25.36 -37.30
CA LEU A 212 18.58 -25.49 -38.27
C LEU A 212 19.31 -26.84 -38.20
N LYS A 213 18.60 -27.91 -37.82
CA LYS A 213 19.05 -29.29 -38.07
C LYS A 213 18.12 -29.95 -39.08
N GLY A 214 18.31 -29.60 -40.34
CA GLY A 214 17.71 -30.22 -41.52
C GLY A 214 18.59 -29.95 -42.73
#